data_AF-A0A1F8VTK2-F1
#
_entry.id   AF-A0A1F8VTK2-F1
#
_cell.length_a   1.000
_cell.length_b   1.000
_cell.length_c   1.000
_cell.angle_alpha   90.00
_cell.angle_beta   90.00
_cell.angle_gamma   90.00
#
_symmetry.space_group_name_H-M   'P 1'
#
loop_
_entity.id
_entity.type
_entity.pdbx_description
1 polymer ?
#
loop_
_entity_poly.entity_id
_entity_poly.type
_entity_poly.pdbx_seq_one_letter_code
_entity_poly.pdbx_strand_id
1 'polypeptide(L)' 'MKNVTITVEDATLEWVRIEAARRNTSVSRLVGEMLTDKMQHDDAYARAQRDWVADTSSFSSGGRPYPQRSTQNG' A
#
# COMPACT_ATOMS: atom_id res chain seq x y z
N MET A 1 14.37 -10.72 -17.63
CA MET A 1 12.94 -10.43 -17.41
C MET A 1 12.14 -11.72 -17.60
N LYS A 2 11.03 -11.89 -16.86
CA LYS A 2 10.09 -13.01 -17.07
C LYS A 2 8.89 -12.48 -17.85
N ASN A 3 8.34 -13.29 -18.76
CA ASN A 3 7.16 -12.91 -19.55
C ASN A 3 5.89 -13.32 -18.81
N VAL A 4 4.86 -12.48 -18.86
CA VAL A 4 3.54 -12.74 -18.28
C VAL A 4 2.50 -12.42 -19.34
N THR A 5 1.58 -13.36 -19.56
CA THR A 5 0.39 -13.14 -20.40
C THR A 5 -0.78 -12.80 -19.50
N ILE A 6 -1.48 -11.71 -19.80
CA ILE A 6 -2.65 -11.25 -19.05
C ILE A 6 -3.83 -11.07 -20.01
N THR A 7 -5.03 -11.32 -19.51
CA THR A 7 -6.27 -11.01 -20.23
C THR A 7 -6.82 -9.70 -19.70
N VAL A 8 -7.14 -8.79 -20.61
CA VAL A 8 -7.73 -7.48 -20.31
C VAL A 8 -8.83 -7.21 -21.32
N GLU A 9 -9.75 -6.32 -20.97
CA GLU A 9 -10.75 -5.83 -21.91
C GLU A 9 -10.09 -4.95 -22.98
N ASP A 10 -10.61 -4.99 -24.22
CA ASP A 10 -10.07 -4.25 -25.36
C ASP A 10 -10.00 -2.74 -25.09
N ALA A 11 -11.05 -2.17 -24.48
CA ALA A 11 -11.10 -0.76 -24.12
C ALA A 11 -9.99 -0.37 -23.12
N THR A 12 -9.70 -1.25 -22.16
CA THR A 12 -8.62 -1.05 -21.18
C THR A 12 -7.26 -1.11 -21.86
N LEU A 13 -7.08 -2.03 -22.82
CA LEU A 13 -5.84 -2.16 -23.58
C LEU A 13 -5.55 -0.93 -24.44
N GLU A 14 -6.58 -0.36 -25.07
CA GLU A 14 -6.44 0.87 -25.85
C GLU A 14 -6.04 2.05 -24.95
N TRP A 15 -6.76 2.23 -23.85
CA TRP A 15 -6.48 3.29 -22.89
C TRP A 15 -5.04 3.20 -22.36
N VAL A 16 -4.59 2.01 -21.92
CA VAL A 16 -3.25 1.87 -21.32
C VAL A 16 -2.13 2.10 -22.33
N ARG A 17 -2.35 1.82 -23.62
CA ARG A 17 -1.38 2.13 -24.68
C ARG A 17 -1.23 3.65 -24.86
N ILE A 18 -2.34 4.38 -24.89
CA ILE A 18 -2.33 5.85 -24.97
C ILE A 18 -1.64 6.43 -23.73
N GLU A 19 -1.95 5.92 -22.55
CA GLU A 19 -1.37 6.40 -21.30
C GLU A 19 0.14 6.11 -21.21
N ALA A 20 0.58 4.93 -21.65
CA ALA A 20 1.98 4.58 -21.74
C ALA A 20 2.75 5.53 -22.68
N ALA A 21 2.18 5.81 -23.87
CA ALA A 21 2.76 6.75 -24.82
C ALA A 21 2.83 8.17 -24.23
N ARG A 22 1.75 8.64 -23.57
CA ARG A 22 1.70 9.95 -22.89
C ARG A 22 2.81 10.11 -21.85
N ARG A 23 3.14 9.04 -21.14
CA ARG A 23 4.19 9.02 -20.11
C ARG A 23 5.58 8.61 -20.63
N ASN A 24 5.76 8.48 -21.95
CA ASN A 24 7.00 7.99 -22.58
C ASN A 24 7.50 6.67 -21.96
N THR A 25 6.58 5.73 -21.70
CA THR A 25 6.86 4.44 -21.08
C THR A 25 6.17 3.31 -21.85
N SER A 26 6.36 2.06 -21.40
CA SER A 26 5.68 0.89 -21.97
C SER A 26 4.52 0.42 -21.09
N VAL A 27 3.56 -0.26 -21.70
CA VAL A 27 2.47 -0.92 -20.97
C VAL A 27 3.00 -1.92 -19.95
N SER A 28 4.02 -2.71 -20.33
CA SER A 28 4.66 -3.66 -19.43
C SER A 28 5.29 -2.99 -18.20
N ARG A 29 5.87 -1.80 -18.38
CA ARG A 29 6.45 -1.03 -17.28
C ARG A 29 5.37 -0.46 -16.36
N LEU A 30 4.29 0.11 -16.91
CA LEU A 30 3.16 0.60 -16.11
C LEU A 30 2.53 -0.52 -15.26
N VAL A 31 2.28 -1.68 -15.85
CA VAL A 31 1.72 -2.82 -15.14
C VAL A 31 2.69 -3.32 -14.06
N GLY A 32 4.00 -3.36 -14.35
CA GLY A 32 5.01 -3.74 -13.38
C GLY A 32 5.09 -2.79 -12.18
N GLU A 33 5.02 -1.49 -12.42
CA GLU A 33 5.00 -0.46 -11.37
C GLU A 33 3.74 -0.58 -10.51
N MET A 34 2.56 -0.68 -11.13
CA MET A 34 1.28 -0.89 -10.43
C MET A 34 1.29 -2.15 -9.54
N LEU A 35 1.83 -3.26 -10.04
CA LEU A 35 1.95 -4.50 -9.26
C LEU A 35 2.93 -4.35 -8.09
N THR A 36 4.04 -3.63 -8.30
CA THR A 36 5.03 -3.36 -7.25
C THR A 36 4.40 -2.53 -6.13
N ASP A 37 3.67 -1.48 -6.47
CA ASP A 37 2.98 -0.62 -5.50
C ASP A 37 1.95 -1.41 -4.69
N LYS A 38 1.18 -2.29 -5.37
CA LYS A 38 0.23 -3.18 -4.70
C LYS A 38 0.92 -4.15 -3.74
N MET A 39 2.02 -4.76 -4.16
CA MET A 39 2.79 -5.67 -3.31
C MET A 39 3.33 -4.97 -2.06
N GLN A 40 3.84 -3.75 -2.21
CA GLN A 40 4.34 -2.97 -1.07
C GLN A 40 3.21 -2.62 -0.10
N HIS A 41 2.05 -2.24 -0.62
CA HIS A 41 0.90 -1.91 0.23
C HIS A 41 0.38 -3.14 0.98
N ASP A 42 0.27 -4.28 0.29
CA ASP A 42 -0.20 -5.54 0.89
C ASP A 42 0.82 -6.06 1.95
N ASP A 43 2.15 -5.94 1.71
CA ASP A 43 3.17 -6.31 2.71
C ASP A 43 3.18 -5.37 3.92
N ALA A 44 2.98 -4.07 3.72
CA ALA A 44 3.00 -3.09 4.81
C ALA A 44 1.93 -3.40 5.86
N TYR A 45 0.71 -3.74 5.43
CA TYR A 45 -0.35 -4.15 6.36
C TYR A 45 -0.01 -5.46 7.07
N ALA A 46 0.42 -6.48 6.31
CA ALA A 46 0.75 -7.78 6.89
C ALA A 46 1.92 -7.67 7.89
N ARG A 47 2.89 -6.80 7.63
CA ARG A 47 3.99 -6.49 8.55
C ARG A 47 3.49 -5.79 9.80
N ALA A 48 2.71 -4.72 9.67
CA ALA A 48 2.15 -4.01 10.82
C ALA A 48 1.28 -4.94 11.70
N GLN A 49 0.52 -5.85 11.09
CA GLN A 49 -0.27 -6.85 11.82
C GLN A 49 0.63 -7.81 12.60
N ARG A 50 1.69 -8.34 11.97
CA ARG A 50 2.65 -9.23 12.66
C ARG A 50 3.32 -8.51 13.83
N ASP A 51 3.75 -7.27 13.62
CA ASP A 51 4.39 -6.45 14.65
C ASP A 51 3.44 -6.19 15.81
N TRP A 52 2.17 -5.88 15.54
CA TRP A 52 1.13 -5.70 16.56
C TRP A 52 0.83 -6.99 17.34
N VAL A 53 0.73 -8.13 16.66
CA VAL A 53 0.49 -9.43 17.34
C VAL A 53 1.70 -9.83 18.20
N ALA A 54 2.91 -9.54 17.73
CA ALA A 54 4.15 -9.80 18.48
C ALA A 54 4.38 -8.79 19.62
N ASP A 55 3.67 -7.65 19.61
CA ASP A 55 3.77 -6.65 20.65
C ASP A 55 3.17 -7.17 21.96
N THR A 56 4.05 -7.47 22.92
CA THR A 56 3.69 -7.90 24.27
C THR A 56 3.57 -6.74 25.25
N SER A 57 3.63 -5.50 24.76
CA SER A 57 3.51 -4.30 25.57
C SER A 57 2.17 -4.28 26.32
N SER A 58 2.24 -4.16 27.64
CA SER A 58 1.05 -3.93 28.46
C SER A 58 0.83 -2.43 28.62
N PHE A 59 -0.33 -1.94 28.17
CA PHE A 59 -0.73 -0.55 28.41
C PHE A 59 -1.32 -0.41 29.81
N SER A 60 -0.45 -0.48 30.83
CA SER A 60 -0.82 -0.30 32.23
C SER A 60 -0.35 1.05 32.73
N SER A 61 -1.23 1.82 33.37
CA SER A 61 -0.84 3.05 34.07
C SER A 61 -0.12 2.78 35.40
N GLY A 62 0.08 1.51 35.78
CA GLY A 62 0.65 1.14 37.08
C GLY A 62 -0.15 1.68 38.27
N GLY A 63 -1.45 1.92 38.07
CA GLY A 63 -2.34 2.54 39.06
C GLY A 63 -2.34 4.07 39.06
N ARG A 64 -1.59 4.74 38.17
CA ARG A 64 -1.64 6.19 38.02
C ARG A 64 -2.85 6.62 37.20
N PRO A 65 -3.47 7.78 37.49
CA PRO A 65 -4.50 8.35 36.62
C PRO A 65 -3.92 8.60 35.22
N TYR A 66 -4.64 8.20 34.17
CA TYR A 66 -4.26 8.55 32.81
C TYR A 66 -4.28 10.06 32.60
N PRO A 67 -3.43 10.60 31.70
CA PRO A 67 -3.46 12.02 31.36
C PRO A 67 -4.88 12.44 30.97
N GLN A 68 -5.38 13.53 31.57
CA GLN A 68 -6.64 14.09 31.12
C GLN A 68 -6.43 14.70 29.74
N ARG A 69 -7.36 14.43 28.81
CA ARG A 69 -7.34 15.03 27.47
C ARG A 69 -7.41 16.55 27.66
N SER A 70 -6.27 17.23 27.60
CA SER A 70 -6.23 18.69 27.65
C SER A 70 -6.87 19.23 26.38
N THR A 71 -8.03 19.85 26.52
CA THR A 71 -8.63 20.70 25.49
C THR A 71 -7.89 22.02 25.49
N GLN A 72 -6.70 22.07 24.89
CA GLN A 72 -6.02 23.33 24.59
C GLN A 72 -5.49 23.29 23.15
N ASN A 73 -6.42 23.43 22.21
CA ASN A 73 -6.12 24.04 20.92
C ASN A 73 -6.70 25.46 21.00
N GLY A 74 -5.83 26.43 21.25
CA GLY A 74 -6.13 27.86 21.24
C GLY A 74 -4.98 28.58 20.56
#